data_AF-A0A2Z5UP08-F1
#
_entry.id   AF-A0A2Z5UP08-F1
#
_cell.length_a   1.000
_cell.length_b   1.000
_cell.length_c   1.000
_cell.angle_alpha   90.00
_cell.angle_beta   90.00
_cell.angle_gamma   90.00
#
_symmetry.space_group_name_H-M   'P 1'
#
loop_
_entity.id
_entity.type
_entity.pdbx_description
1 polymer ?
#
loop_
_entity_poly.entity_id
_entity_poly.type
_entity_poly.pdbx_seq_one_letter_code
_entity_poly.pdbx_strand_id
1 'polypeptide(L)' 'MASQRSKPELAPDWTGPRINFARFSADLAARRAALGNPELPRNAGKNRSSSKKALLKAIDALGGKW' A
#
# COMPACT_ATOMS: atom_id res chain seq x y z
N MET A 1 -11.72 11.36 20.28
CA MET A 1 -11.91 9.95 19.84
C MET A 1 -10.55 9.31 19.68
N ALA A 2 -10.11 8.50 20.65
CA ALA A 2 -8.82 7.81 20.57
C ALA A 2 -8.96 6.55 19.70
N SER A 3 -8.08 6.38 18.71
CA SER A 3 -8.01 5.16 17.91
C SER A 3 -7.46 4.02 18.79
N GLN A 4 -8.28 3.01 19.06
CA GLN A 4 -7.80 1.75 19.61
C GLN A 4 -7.09 0.99 18.49
N ARG A 5 -5.75 0.91 18.53
CA ARG A 5 -5.03 -0.13 17.78
C ARG A 5 -5.18 -1.42 18.57
N SER A 6 -5.89 -2.39 17.99
CA SER A 6 -5.79 -3.77 18.44
C SER A 6 -4.33 -4.24 18.30
N LYS A 7 -3.82 -4.95 19.31
CA LYS A 7 -2.58 -5.72 19.17
C LYS A 7 -2.77 -6.71 18.02
N PRO A 8 -1.77 -6.93 17.15
CA PRO A 8 -1.86 -8.03 16.20
C PRO A 8 -1.80 -9.32 17.03
N GLU A 9 -2.96 -9.92 17.25
CA GLU A 9 -2.99 -11.33 17.60
C GLU A 9 -2.43 -12.07 16.39
N LEU A 10 -1.20 -12.57 16.53
CA LEU A 10 -0.67 -13.58 15.63
C LEU A 10 -1.67 -14.72 15.70
N ALA A 11 -2.55 -14.85 14.70
CA ALA A 11 -3.45 -15.98 14.58
C ALA A 11 -2.56 -17.25 14.55
N PRO A 12 -2.45 -18.00 15.67
CA PRO A 12 -1.45 -19.06 15.78
C PRO A 12 -1.78 -20.21 14.81
N ASP A 13 -3.05 -20.30 14.42
CA ASP A 13 -3.65 -21.45 13.76
C ASP A 13 -4.10 -21.12 12.33
N TRP A 14 -3.34 -20.29 11.60
CA TRP A 14 -3.62 -20.09 10.18
C TRP A 14 -3.41 -21.39 9.40
N THR A 15 -4.51 -22.05 9.05
CA THR A 15 -4.56 -23.31 8.28
C THR A 15 -4.53 -23.08 6.77
N GLY A 16 -4.59 -21.83 6.32
CA GLY A 16 -4.57 -21.49 4.90
C GLY A 16 -3.19 -21.64 4.25
N PRO A 17 -3.12 -21.60 2.91
CA PRO A 17 -1.87 -21.70 2.17
C PRO A 17 -0.85 -20.64 2.63
N ARG A 18 0.40 -21.07 2.88
CA ARG A 18 1.51 -20.17 3.16
C ARG A 18 2.15 -19.73 1.85
N ILE A 19 2.40 -18.44 1.72
CA ILE A 19 3.06 -17.86 0.54
C ILE A 19 4.57 -17.90 0.75
N ASN A 20 5.30 -18.44 -0.22
CA ASN A 20 6.75 -18.27 -0.29
C ASN A 20 7.04 -16.91 -0.94
N PHE A 21 7.64 -15.99 -0.18
CA PHE A 21 7.89 -14.62 -0.64
C PHE A 21 8.85 -14.54 -1.83
N ALA A 22 9.87 -15.41 -1.89
CA ALA A 22 10.81 -15.43 -3.01
C ALA A 22 10.09 -15.80 -4.31
N ARG A 23 9.32 -16.90 -4.29
CA ARG A 23 8.52 -17.33 -5.45
C ARG A 23 7.49 -16.27 -5.85
N PHE A 24 6.75 -15.74 -4.86
CA PHE A 24 5.76 -14.72 -5.10
C PHE A 24 6.36 -13.46 -5.76
N SER A 25 7.55 -13.04 -5.34
CA SER A 25 8.23 -11.87 -5.92
C SER A 25 8.61 -12.10 -7.39
N ALA A 26 9.08 -13.30 -7.73
CA ALA A 26 9.43 -13.67 -9.10
C ALA A 26 8.17 -13.70 -9.99
N ASP A 27 7.09 -14.31 -9.51
CA ASP A 27 5.81 -14.37 -10.24
C ASP A 27 5.24 -12.96 -10.48
N LEU A 28 5.37 -12.06 -9.50
CA LEU A 28 4.91 -10.68 -9.60
C LEU A 28 5.74 -9.88 -10.63
N ALA A 29 7.06 -10.07 -10.65
CA ALA A 29 7.94 -9.46 -11.64
C ALA A 29 7.59 -9.92 -13.07
N ALA A 30 7.38 -11.22 -13.27
CA ALA A 30 6.97 -11.78 -14.55
C ALA A 30 5.63 -11.20 -15.04
N ARG A 31 4.64 -11.09 -14.14
CA ARG A 31 3.34 -10.49 -14.47
C ARG A 31 3.44 -9.01 -14.83
N ARG A 32 4.26 -8.24 -14.11
CA ARG A 32 4.48 -6.81 -14.42
C ARG A 32 5.11 -6.64 -15.80
N ALA A 33 6.10 -7.47 -16.14
CA ALA A 33 6.75 -7.45 -17.45
C ALA A 33 5.77 -7.81 -18.56
N ALA A 34 4.94 -8.85 -18.36
CA ALA A 34 3.93 -9.27 -19.35
C ALA A 34 2.82 -8.23 -19.57
N LEU A 35 2.43 -7.50 -18.52
CA LEU A 35 1.33 -6.53 -18.55
C LEU A 35 1.80 -5.08 -18.78
N GLY A 36 3.10 -4.84 -18.90
CA GLY A 36 3.67 -3.50 -19.14
C GLY A 36 3.54 -2.52 -17.97
N ASN A 37 3.26 -3.01 -16.75
CA ASN A 37 3.07 -2.22 -15.53
C ASN A 37 2.15 -0.99 -15.74
N PRO A 38 0.84 -1.20 -15.99
CA PRO A 38 -0.08 -0.11 -16.29
C PRO A 38 -0.10 0.90 -15.14
N GLU A 39 -0.28 2.19 -15.47
CA GLU A 39 -0.46 3.25 -14.47
C GLU A 39 -1.73 2.95 -13.67
N LEU A 40 -1.55 2.31 -12.51
CA LEU A 40 -2.65 2.00 -11.61
C LEU A 40 -3.14 3.34 -11.05
N PRO A 41 -4.44 3.66 -11.17
CA PRO A 41 -4.97 4.86 -10.53
C PRO A 41 -4.78 4.72 -9.02
N ARG A 42 -3.73 5.34 -8.48
CA ARG A 42 -3.58 5.51 -7.03
C ARG A 42 -4.83 6.21 -6.56
N ASN A 43 -5.47 5.68 -5.51
CA ASN A 43 -6.63 6.30 -4.84
C ASN A 43 -6.58 7.82 -5.02
N ALA A 44 -7.46 8.36 -5.88
CA ALA A 44 -7.39 9.72 -6.43
C ALA A 44 -7.57 10.84 -5.39
N GLY A 45 -7.46 10.50 -4.10
CA GLY A 45 -7.51 11.41 -3.00
C GLY A 45 -8.90 11.97 -2.72
N LYS A 46 -9.95 11.43 -3.36
CA LYS A 46 -11.32 11.95 -3.27
C LYS A 46 -11.82 12.08 -1.83
N ASN A 47 -11.38 11.17 -0.94
CA ASN A 47 -11.74 11.17 0.48
C ASN A 47 -10.58 11.62 1.41
N ARG A 48 -9.61 12.41 0.93
CA ARG A 48 -8.56 12.97 1.80
C ARG A 48 -9.15 14.00 2.75
N SER A 49 -8.84 13.87 4.04
CA SER A 49 -9.09 14.92 5.03
C SER A 49 -8.36 16.22 4.67
N SER A 50 -8.81 17.34 5.22
CA SER A 50 -8.14 18.64 5.07
C SER A 50 -6.66 18.59 5.52
N SER A 51 -6.41 17.94 6.66
CA SER A 51 -5.05 17.75 7.20
C SER A 51 -4.13 17.00 6.24
N LYS A 52 -4.62 15.93 5.60
CA LYS A 52 -3.83 15.14 4.63
C LYS A 52 -3.55 15.92 3.35
N LYS A 53 -4.48 16.77 2.89
CA LYS A 53 -4.26 17.65 1.74
C LYS A 53 -3.18 18.70 2.03
N ALA A 54 -3.22 19.31 3.21
CA ALA A 54 -2.23 20.30 3.63
C ALA A 54 -0.82 19.70 3.71
N LEU A 55 -0.69 18.51 4.30
CA LEU A 55 0.59 17.79 4.36
C LEU A 55 1.16 17.49 2.98
N LEU A 56 0.34 16.95 2.07
CA LEU A 56 0.81 16.62 0.71
C LEU A 56 1.22 17.87 -0.07
N LYS A 57 0.52 19.00 0.12
CA LYS A 57 0.91 20.29 -0.48
C LYS A 57 2.27 20.76 0.04
N ALA A 58 2.55 20.59 1.33
CA ALA A 58 3.85 20.93 1.91
C ALA A 58 4.98 20.03 1.37
N ILE A 59 4.72 18.74 1.21
CA ILE A 59 5.68 17.79 0.62
C ILE A 59 6.00 18.16 -0.84
N ASP A 60 4.98 18.48 -1.62
CA ASP A 60 5.13 18.90 -3.03
C ASP A 60 5.92 20.22 -3.14
N ALA A 61 5.67 21.18 -2.25
CA ALA A 61 6.44 22.44 -2.18
C ALA A 61 7.92 22.22 -1.84
N LEU A 62 8.26 21.12 -1.15
CA LEU A 62 9.64 20.71 -0.86
C LEU A 62 10.25 19.84 -1.98
N GLY A 63 9.53 19.61 -3.08
CA GLY A 63 9.97 18.79 -4.21
C GLY A 63 9.78 17.28 -4.03
N GLY A 64 9.09 16.85 -2.97
CA GLY A 64 8.75 15.44 -2.77
C GLY A 64 7.57 14.99 -3.63
N LYS A 65 7.60 13.74 -4.12
CA LYS A 65 6.48 13.11 -4.86
C LYS A 65 5.80 12.06 -3.97
N TRP A 66 4.47 12.15 -3.81
CA TRP A 66 3.68 11.24 -2.97
C TRP A 66 2.38 10.76 -3.61
#